data_AF-A0A1I7S5B4-F1
#
_entry.id   AF-A0A1I7S5B4-F1
#
_cell.length_a   1.000
_cell.length_b   1.000
_cell.length_c   1.000
_cell.angle_alpha   90.00
_cell.angle_beta   90.00
_cell.angle_gamma   90.00
#
_symmetry.space_group_name_H-M   'P 1'
#
loop_
_entity.id
_entity.type
_entity.pdbx_description
1 polymer ?
#
loop_
_entity_poly.entity_id
_entity_poly.type
_entity_poly.pdbx_seq_one_letter_code
_entity_poly.pdbx_strand_id
1 'polypeptide(L)'
;MLSRKSLNISAVPSKALLKSEFFFYLEIEIDKLAADTNVSPQTKQQYIDNRRWIQGAGEHKMVVGSQARILYSDQLGRIEIALAFNKAVKEGKLKGPVVLSRDHHDVSGTDSPFRETSNITDGSAYTADMAIQNVIGDSFRGATWVSIHNGGGVGWGDVINGGFGLLLDGSEDADKRAKLMLTWDVANGVARRSWSGNQNGRDTIIKTMSLVPGLKVTVPQIVDESLLNTLF
;
A
#
# COMPACT_ATOMS: atom_id res chain seq x y z
N MET A 1 -4.67 11.28 -3.80
CA MET A 1 -3.89 10.34 -4.64
C MET A 1 -2.70 9.70 -3.92
N LEU A 2 -2.16 10.30 -2.84
CA LEU A 2 -0.84 9.91 -2.30
C LEU A 2 -0.84 8.71 -1.34
N SER A 3 -1.95 8.41 -0.67
CA SER A 3 -2.07 7.22 0.21
C SER A 3 -2.41 5.92 -0.54
N ARG A 4 -2.43 5.95 -1.88
CA ARG A 4 -3.16 4.96 -2.70
C ARG A 4 -2.33 4.58 -3.91
N LYS A 5 -1.80 3.37 -3.87
CA LYS A 5 -0.72 2.90 -4.74
C LYS A 5 -0.80 1.38 -4.83
N SER A 6 0.03 0.79 -5.69
CA SER A 6 -0.07 -0.62 -6.08
C SER A 6 -0.02 -1.59 -4.90
N LEU A 7 -0.85 -2.62 -4.99
CA LEU A 7 -0.80 -3.86 -4.23
C LEU A 7 -0.72 -5.00 -5.25
N ASN A 8 0.36 -5.77 -5.19
CA ASN A 8 0.56 -6.97 -5.99
C ASN A 8 0.19 -8.20 -5.17
N ILE A 9 -0.59 -9.08 -5.77
CA ILE A 9 -1.12 -10.28 -5.14
C ILE A 9 -0.76 -11.43 -6.06
N SER A 10 0.05 -12.36 -5.59
CA SER A 10 0.52 -13.50 -6.37
C SER A 10 0.18 -14.78 -5.66
N ALA A 11 -0.43 -15.73 -6.36
CA ALA A 11 -0.55 -17.08 -5.82
C ALA A 11 0.80 -17.79 -5.84
N VAL A 12 1.12 -18.51 -4.76
CA VAL A 12 2.27 -19.41 -4.74
C VAL A 12 2.01 -20.54 -5.73
N PRO A 13 2.97 -20.90 -6.61
CA PRO A 13 2.76 -21.94 -7.61
C PRO A 13 2.61 -23.32 -6.95
N SER A 14 1.36 -23.70 -6.65
CA SER A 14 0.96 -25.10 -6.49
C SER A 14 0.17 -25.54 -7.71
N LYS A 15 0.31 -26.81 -8.08
CA LYS A 15 -0.47 -27.40 -9.18
C LYS A 15 -1.96 -27.24 -8.84
N ALA A 16 -2.67 -26.49 -9.69
CA ALA A 16 -4.13 -26.40 -9.80
C ALA A 16 -4.88 -25.23 -9.14
N LEU A 17 -4.31 -24.03 -8.97
CA LEU A 17 -5.20 -22.86 -8.92
C LEU A 17 -5.87 -22.68 -10.28
N LEU A 18 -7.19 -22.85 -10.34
CA LEU A 18 -7.95 -22.47 -11.52
C LEU A 18 -7.84 -20.94 -11.63
N LYS A 19 -7.35 -20.45 -12.77
CA LYS A 19 -7.22 -19.01 -13.10
C LYS A 19 -8.46 -18.20 -12.69
N SER A 20 -9.65 -18.81 -12.77
CA SER A 20 -10.92 -18.19 -12.42
C SER A 20 -11.14 -17.96 -10.92
N GLU A 21 -10.72 -18.87 -10.05
CA GLU A 21 -11.06 -18.82 -8.62
C GLU A 21 -10.34 -17.66 -7.91
N PHE A 22 -9.04 -17.50 -8.16
CA PHE A 22 -8.23 -16.45 -7.52
C PHE A 22 -8.71 -15.04 -7.87
N PHE A 23 -9.00 -14.77 -9.14
CA PHE A 23 -9.48 -13.45 -9.55
C PHE A 23 -10.92 -13.20 -9.10
N PHE A 24 -11.77 -14.23 -9.12
CA PHE A 24 -13.15 -14.11 -8.63
C PHE A 24 -13.22 -13.73 -7.15
N TYR A 25 -12.35 -14.29 -6.30
CA TYR A 25 -12.29 -13.88 -4.88
C TYR A 25 -11.89 -12.42 -4.70
N LEU A 26 -10.94 -11.93 -5.51
CA LEU A 26 -10.53 -10.54 -5.47
C LEU A 26 -11.67 -9.60 -5.89
N GLU A 27 -12.44 -9.98 -6.90
CA GLU A 27 -13.61 -9.23 -7.34
C GLU A 27 -14.67 -9.11 -6.25
N ILE A 28 -15.00 -10.23 -5.58
CA ILE A 28 -15.97 -10.24 -4.47
C ILE A 28 -15.54 -9.27 -3.36
N GLU A 29 -14.26 -9.29 -3.00
CA GLU A 29 -13.79 -8.46 -1.89
C GLU A 29 -13.79 -6.97 -2.25
N ILE A 30 -13.42 -6.63 -3.48
CA ILE A 30 -13.53 -5.26 -3.99
C ILE A 30 -14.99 -4.79 -4.02
N ASP A 31 -15.93 -5.65 -4.42
CA ASP A 31 -17.36 -5.33 -4.42
C ASP A 31 -17.90 -5.05 -3.01
N LYS A 32 -17.44 -5.81 -2.00
CA LYS A 32 -17.79 -5.53 -0.59
C LYS A 32 -17.23 -4.20 -0.10
N LEU A 33 -15.95 -3.93 -0.40
CA LEU A 33 -15.30 -2.66 -0.03
C LEU A 33 -15.98 -1.47 -0.70
N ALA A 34 -16.44 -1.61 -1.95
CA ALA A 34 -17.21 -0.59 -2.65
C ALA A 34 -18.59 -0.32 -2.02
N ALA A 35 -19.21 -1.37 -1.48
CA ALA A 35 -20.53 -1.29 -0.83
C ALA A 35 -20.48 -0.72 0.61
N ASP A 36 -19.33 -0.69 1.27
CA ASP A 36 -19.19 -0.21 2.65
C ASP A 36 -19.60 1.27 2.79
N THR A 37 -20.56 1.56 3.66
CA THR A 37 -21.09 2.90 3.89
C THR A 37 -20.10 3.83 4.61
N ASN A 38 -19.07 3.29 5.26
CA ASN A 38 -18.05 4.06 6.00
C ASN A 38 -16.89 4.54 5.12
N VAL A 39 -16.87 4.12 3.85
CA VAL A 39 -15.86 4.52 2.87
C VAL A 39 -16.28 5.84 2.21
N SER A 40 -15.35 6.78 2.06
CA SER A 40 -15.66 8.07 1.42
C SER A 40 -15.99 7.90 -0.06
N PRO A 41 -16.79 8.80 -0.67
CA PRO A 41 -17.12 8.72 -2.10
C PRO A 41 -15.90 8.59 -3.01
N GLN A 42 -14.81 9.30 -2.69
CA GLN A 42 -13.56 9.24 -3.46
C GLN A 42 -12.82 7.91 -3.32
N THR A 43 -12.95 7.20 -2.19
CA THR A 43 -12.37 5.85 -2.06
C THR A 43 -13.28 4.81 -2.71
N LYS A 44 -14.62 4.97 -2.62
CA LYS A 44 -15.58 4.11 -3.32
C LYS A 44 -15.36 4.10 -4.83
N GLN A 45 -15.20 5.27 -5.43
CA GLN A 45 -14.92 5.38 -6.86
C GLN A 45 -13.68 4.57 -7.25
N GLN A 46 -12.65 4.52 -6.41
CA GLN A 46 -11.47 3.73 -6.70
C GLN A 46 -11.69 2.23 -6.60
N TYR A 47 -12.50 1.76 -5.66
CA TYR A 47 -12.88 0.34 -5.64
C TYR A 47 -13.67 -0.02 -6.90
N ILE A 48 -14.53 0.88 -7.40
CA ILE A 48 -15.21 0.70 -8.69
C ILE A 48 -14.21 0.66 -9.86
N ASP A 49 -13.22 1.56 -9.87
CA ASP A 49 -12.18 1.58 -10.91
C ASP A 49 -11.33 0.31 -10.87
N ASN A 50 -10.95 -0.15 -9.68
CA ASN A 50 -10.24 -1.43 -9.48
C ASN A 50 -11.09 -2.61 -9.94
N ARG A 51 -12.42 -2.59 -9.69
CA ARG A 51 -13.34 -3.64 -10.11
C ARG A 51 -13.34 -3.77 -11.63
N ARG A 52 -13.47 -2.63 -12.33
CA ARG A 52 -13.40 -2.56 -13.80
C ARG A 52 -12.03 -3.01 -14.32
N TRP A 53 -10.96 -2.60 -13.64
CA TRP A 53 -9.60 -3.03 -13.96
C TRP A 53 -9.42 -4.54 -13.85
N ILE A 54 -9.88 -5.18 -12.76
CA ILE A 54 -9.74 -6.62 -12.56
C ILE A 54 -10.47 -7.40 -13.67
N GLN A 55 -11.69 -6.98 -14.03
CA GLN A 55 -12.45 -7.58 -15.14
C GLN A 55 -11.68 -7.48 -16.45
N GLY A 56 -11.27 -6.25 -16.83
CA GLY A 56 -10.51 -6.03 -18.05
C GLY A 56 -9.18 -6.80 -18.06
N ALA A 57 -8.48 -6.87 -16.93
CA ALA A 57 -7.19 -7.56 -16.86
C ALA A 57 -7.32 -9.09 -16.98
N GLY A 58 -8.51 -9.65 -16.74
CA GLY A 58 -8.87 -11.03 -17.07
C GLY A 58 -9.06 -11.22 -18.58
N GLU A 59 -9.85 -10.35 -19.21
CA GLU A 59 -10.13 -10.35 -20.66
C GLU A 59 -8.87 -10.18 -21.52
N HIS A 60 -7.94 -9.32 -21.08
CA HIS A 60 -6.71 -8.99 -21.80
C HIS A 60 -5.57 -10.00 -21.59
N LYS A 61 -5.79 -11.07 -20.81
CA LYS A 61 -4.82 -12.17 -20.60
C LYS A 61 -3.42 -11.70 -20.16
N MET A 62 -3.36 -10.69 -19.29
CA MET A 62 -2.12 -10.00 -18.87
C MET A 62 -1.17 -10.84 -17.97
N VAL A 63 -1.43 -12.13 -17.79
CA VAL A 63 -0.66 -13.00 -16.88
C VAL A 63 0.48 -13.67 -17.62
N VAL A 64 1.72 -13.40 -17.21
CA VAL A 64 2.93 -14.08 -17.65
C VAL A 64 3.63 -14.70 -16.43
N GLY A 65 3.91 -16.00 -16.47
CA GLY A 65 4.52 -16.72 -15.34
C GLY A 65 3.53 -17.06 -14.22
N SER A 66 3.80 -16.56 -13.00
CA SER A 66 2.97 -16.81 -11.82
C SER A 66 1.56 -16.23 -11.98
N GLN A 67 0.56 -16.86 -11.35
CA GLN A 67 -0.80 -16.33 -11.31
C GLN A 67 -0.85 -15.12 -10.36
N ALA A 68 -0.64 -13.93 -10.92
CA ALA A 68 -0.56 -12.68 -10.19
C ALA A 68 -1.58 -11.64 -10.68
N ARG A 69 -1.94 -10.71 -9.80
CA ARG A 69 -2.77 -9.54 -10.09
C ARG A 69 -2.22 -8.32 -9.35
N ILE A 70 -2.45 -7.14 -9.93
CA ILE A 70 -2.15 -5.85 -9.34
C ILE A 70 -3.45 -5.05 -9.25
N LEU A 71 -3.61 -4.24 -8.20
CA LEU A 71 -4.63 -3.21 -8.09
C LEU A 71 -4.12 -2.09 -7.18
N TYR A 72 -4.82 -0.96 -7.08
CA TYR A 72 -4.44 0.11 -6.15
C TYR A 72 -5.38 0.11 -4.95
N SER A 73 -4.86 0.15 -3.73
CA SER A 73 -5.71 0.18 -2.55
C SER A 73 -5.10 1.02 -1.44
N ASP A 74 -5.95 1.65 -0.64
CA ASP A 74 -5.57 2.36 0.57
C ASP A 74 -5.35 1.40 1.75
N GLN A 75 -4.93 1.93 2.90
CA GLN A 75 -4.56 1.10 4.06
C GLN A 75 -5.64 0.09 4.45
N LEU A 76 -6.89 0.54 4.58
CA LEU A 76 -8.01 -0.33 4.95
C LEU A 76 -8.24 -1.41 3.89
N GLY A 77 -8.33 -1.01 2.62
CA GLY A 77 -8.56 -1.97 1.55
C GLY A 77 -7.42 -2.99 1.42
N ARG A 78 -6.14 -2.59 1.63
CA ARG A 78 -5.02 -3.54 1.66
C ARG A 78 -5.17 -4.57 2.77
N ILE A 79 -5.55 -4.13 3.98
CA ILE A 79 -5.74 -5.01 5.14
C ILE A 79 -6.92 -5.96 4.90
N GLU A 80 -8.08 -5.46 4.49
CA GLU A 80 -9.27 -6.29 4.27
C GLU A 80 -9.05 -7.33 3.16
N ILE A 81 -8.40 -6.94 2.06
CA ILE A 81 -8.01 -7.87 1.00
C ILE A 81 -7.05 -8.95 1.54
N ALA A 82 -6.06 -8.57 2.35
CA ALA A 82 -5.14 -9.53 2.94
C ALA A 82 -5.84 -10.55 3.84
N LEU A 83 -6.74 -10.09 4.72
CA LEU A 83 -7.50 -10.95 5.62
C LEU A 83 -8.47 -11.84 4.86
N ALA A 84 -9.12 -11.34 3.82
CA ALA A 84 -10.00 -12.11 2.96
C ALA A 84 -9.24 -13.23 2.23
N PHE A 85 -8.05 -12.93 1.68
CA PHE A 85 -7.18 -13.92 1.07
C PHE A 85 -6.72 -14.97 2.08
N ASN A 86 -6.22 -14.54 3.24
CA ASN A 86 -5.75 -15.47 4.26
C ASN A 86 -6.88 -16.37 4.75
N LYS A 87 -8.08 -15.84 4.97
CA LYS A 87 -9.29 -16.61 5.29
C LYS A 87 -9.64 -17.60 4.18
N ALA A 88 -9.58 -17.20 2.91
CA ALA A 88 -9.87 -18.09 1.79
C ALA A 88 -8.86 -19.23 1.66
N VAL A 89 -7.59 -19.00 2.01
CA VAL A 89 -6.58 -20.06 2.14
C VAL A 89 -6.93 -21.00 3.31
N LYS A 90 -7.25 -20.45 4.49
CA LYS A 90 -7.67 -21.24 5.67
C LYS A 90 -8.87 -22.13 5.40
N GLU A 91 -9.85 -21.62 4.65
CA GLU A 91 -11.08 -22.34 4.29
C GLU A 91 -10.91 -23.30 3.10
N GLY A 92 -9.72 -23.39 2.50
CA GLY A 92 -9.46 -24.24 1.33
C GLY A 92 -10.13 -23.78 0.03
N LYS A 93 -10.71 -22.57 0.04
CA LYS A 93 -11.29 -21.91 -1.14
C LYS A 93 -10.22 -21.52 -2.16
N LEU A 94 -9.03 -21.18 -1.67
CA LEU A 94 -7.83 -21.08 -2.47
C LEU A 94 -6.96 -22.30 -2.21
N LYS A 95 -6.45 -22.92 -3.28
CA LYS A 95 -5.75 -24.20 -3.20
C LYS A 95 -4.31 -24.11 -2.69
N GLY A 96 -3.85 -22.92 -2.34
CA GLY A 96 -2.51 -22.70 -1.81
C GLY A 96 -2.33 -21.29 -1.26
N PRO A 97 -1.20 -21.05 -0.56
CA PRO A 97 -0.87 -19.74 -0.01
C PRO A 97 -0.80 -18.63 -1.06
N VAL A 98 -1.00 -17.40 -0.61
CA VAL A 98 -0.92 -16.19 -1.42
C VAL A 98 0.20 -15.30 -0.90
N VAL A 99 1.02 -14.77 -1.78
CA VAL A 99 2.01 -13.74 -1.47
C VAL A 99 1.42 -12.38 -1.80
N LEU A 100 1.35 -11.51 -0.80
CA LEU A 100 1.17 -10.08 -1.00
C LEU A 100 2.53 -9.39 -1.16
N SER A 101 2.59 -8.43 -2.07
CA SER A 101 3.76 -7.59 -2.32
C SER A 101 3.29 -6.29 -2.99
N ARG A 102 4.22 -5.50 -3.51
CA ARG A 102 3.94 -4.29 -4.30
C ARG A 102 5.18 -3.88 -5.08
N ASP A 103 4.99 -3.02 -6.06
CA ASP A 103 6.12 -2.28 -6.62
C ASP A 103 6.68 -1.32 -5.54
N HIS A 104 7.92 -0.88 -5.71
CA HIS A 104 8.50 0.14 -4.84
C HIS A 104 7.91 1.52 -5.13
N HIS A 105 7.23 1.71 -6.27
CA HIS A 105 6.42 2.89 -6.57
C HIS A 105 5.17 3.00 -5.68
N ASP A 106 5.39 3.28 -4.40
CA ASP A 106 4.37 3.30 -3.34
C ASP A 106 4.43 4.60 -2.50
N VAL A 107 3.50 4.72 -1.55
CA VAL A 107 3.37 5.90 -0.67
C VAL A 107 4.58 6.11 0.22
N SER A 108 5.14 5.02 0.77
CA SER A 108 6.18 5.05 1.81
C SER A 108 7.50 4.43 1.38
N GLY A 109 7.47 3.49 0.43
CA GLY A 109 8.63 2.68 0.10
C GLY A 109 9.75 3.42 -0.62
N THR A 110 9.53 4.63 -1.15
CA THR A 110 10.50 5.26 -2.05
C THR A 110 10.67 6.75 -1.80
N ASP A 111 11.92 7.15 -1.61
CA ASP A 111 12.39 8.52 -1.69
C ASP A 111 13.07 8.75 -3.05
N SER A 112 12.45 9.58 -3.89
CA SER A 112 12.90 9.87 -5.25
C SER A 112 12.47 11.29 -5.64
N PRO A 113 13.36 12.30 -5.55
CA PRO A 113 13.01 13.70 -5.79
C PRO A 113 12.49 13.96 -7.20
N PHE A 114 12.82 13.09 -8.16
CA PHE A 114 12.37 13.22 -9.56
C PHE A 114 11.09 12.43 -9.87
N ARG A 115 10.52 11.70 -8.90
CA ARG A 115 9.33 10.87 -9.13
C ARG A 115 8.44 10.75 -7.90
N GLU A 116 8.65 9.79 -7.01
CA GLU A 116 7.74 9.49 -5.89
C GLU A 116 7.62 10.60 -4.83
N THR A 117 8.70 11.37 -4.61
CA THR A 117 8.74 12.50 -3.68
C THR A 117 8.87 13.84 -4.38
N SER A 118 8.63 13.89 -5.70
CA SER A 118 8.72 15.13 -6.50
C SER A 118 7.74 16.22 -6.09
N ASN A 119 6.66 15.87 -5.41
CA ASN A 119 5.65 16.79 -4.92
C ASN A 119 5.85 17.21 -3.45
N ILE A 120 7.02 16.90 -2.87
CA ILE A 120 7.43 17.30 -1.53
C ILE A 120 8.23 18.61 -1.64
N THR A 121 7.75 19.66 -0.99
CA THR A 121 8.24 21.04 -1.20
C THR A 121 8.91 21.65 0.03
N ASP A 122 8.98 20.94 1.14
CA ASP A 122 9.68 21.37 2.38
C ASP A 122 11.22 21.20 2.30
N GLY A 123 11.74 20.84 1.13
CA GLY A 123 13.16 20.52 0.90
C GLY A 123 13.55 19.08 1.21
N SER A 124 12.70 18.30 1.90
CA SER A 124 13.04 16.93 2.30
C SER A 124 12.97 15.91 1.17
N ALA A 125 12.56 16.30 -0.05
CA ALA A 125 12.45 15.39 -1.19
C ALA A 125 13.75 14.65 -1.54
N TYR A 126 14.90 15.21 -1.14
CA TYR A 126 16.25 14.70 -1.36
C TYR A 126 16.79 13.80 -0.22
N THR A 127 16.05 13.64 0.88
CA THR A 127 16.44 12.70 1.95
C THR A 127 15.99 11.28 1.62
N ALA A 128 16.47 10.28 2.37
CA ALA A 128 16.14 8.86 2.19
C ALA A 128 15.52 8.21 3.45
N ASP A 129 15.18 9.02 4.44
CA ASP A 129 14.73 8.53 5.76
C ASP A 129 13.45 7.72 5.66
N MET A 130 12.50 8.13 4.82
CA MET A 130 11.19 7.49 4.72
C MET A 130 11.34 6.06 4.19
N ALA A 131 12.10 5.87 3.11
CA ALA A 131 12.33 4.56 2.50
C ALA A 131 13.10 3.62 3.44
N ILE A 132 14.15 4.12 4.12
CA ILE A 132 14.93 3.35 5.09
C ILE A 132 14.09 2.99 6.33
N GLN A 133 13.33 3.94 6.87
CA GLN A 133 12.43 3.64 7.99
C GLN A 133 11.34 2.66 7.57
N ASN A 134 10.82 2.74 6.35
CA ASN A 134 9.77 1.83 5.89
C ASN A 134 10.22 0.38 5.93
N VAL A 135 11.34 0.07 5.25
CA VAL A 135 11.86 -1.30 5.15
C VAL A 135 12.24 -1.86 6.52
N ILE A 136 12.82 -1.04 7.40
CA ILE A 136 13.12 -1.40 8.77
C ILE A 136 11.82 -1.70 9.53
N GLY A 137 10.83 -0.82 9.45
CA GLY A 137 9.56 -0.99 10.14
C GLY A 137 8.70 -2.15 9.65
N ASP A 138 8.78 -2.52 8.38
CA ASP A 138 8.16 -3.73 7.82
C ASP A 138 8.82 -5.00 8.38
N SER A 139 10.16 -4.99 8.52
CA SER A 139 10.94 -6.16 8.91
C SER A 139 10.58 -6.71 10.30
N PHE A 140 10.21 -5.84 11.24
CA PHE A 140 9.80 -6.23 12.60
C PHE A 140 8.29 -6.19 12.82
N ARG A 141 7.49 -6.01 11.75
CA ARG A 141 6.02 -6.10 11.78
C ARG A 141 5.46 -7.31 11.04
N GLY A 142 6.34 -8.20 10.58
CA GLY A 142 5.95 -9.52 10.11
C GLY A 142 5.95 -9.70 8.60
N ALA A 143 6.58 -8.80 7.84
CA ALA A 143 6.94 -9.10 6.46
C ALA A 143 7.68 -10.44 6.38
N THR A 144 7.37 -11.25 5.37
CA THR A 144 8.08 -12.52 5.14
C THR A 144 9.49 -12.27 4.60
N TRP A 145 9.63 -11.24 3.77
CA TRP A 145 10.91 -10.65 3.41
C TRP A 145 10.75 -9.15 3.17
N VAL A 146 11.88 -8.45 3.23
CA VAL A 146 11.99 -7.03 2.90
C VAL A 146 13.17 -6.82 1.96
N SER A 147 13.13 -5.74 1.17
CA SER A 147 14.20 -5.37 0.24
C SER A 147 14.42 -3.86 0.25
N ILE A 148 15.69 -3.45 0.14
CA ILE A 148 16.10 -2.07 -0.06
C ILE A 148 17.03 -1.98 -1.26
N HIS A 149 16.73 -1.10 -2.20
CA HIS A 149 17.47 -0.95 -3.44
C HIS A 149 17.94 0.51 -3.63
N ASN A 150 18.98 0.67 -4.45
CA ASN A 150 19.47 1.94 -4.96
C ASN A 150 19.18 2.00 -6.47
N GLY A 151 18.48 3.04 -6.90
CA GLY A 151 18.34 3.35 -8.32
C GLY A 151 17.10 2.83 -9.02
N GLY A 152 16.12 2.28 -8.28
CA GLY A 152 14.89 1.75 -8.87
C GLY A 152 14.05 2.81 -9.57
N GLY A 153 14.12 2.83 -10.89
CA GLY A 153 13.19 3.55 -11.76
C GLY A 153 13.69 4.88 -12.31
N VAL A 154 14.37 5.72 -11.54
CA VAL A 154 15.01 6.96 -12.06
C VAL A 154 16.52 6.84 -12.27
N GLY A 155 17.16 5.75 -11.82
CA GLY A 155 18.58 5.50 -12.05
C GLY A 155 19.44 5.56 -10.79
N TRP A 156 20.61 4.96 -10.87
CA TRP A 156 21.55 4.79 -9.76
C TRP A 156 21.95 6.11 -9.10
N GLY A 157 21.81 6.20 -7.77
CA GLY A 157 22.17 7.38 -6.98
C GLY A 157 21.05 8.40 -6.80
N ASP A 158 19.99 8.33 -7.61
CA ASP A 158 18.90 9.32 -7.60
C ASP A 158 17.66 8.86 -6.80
N VAL A 159 17.66 7.63 -6.27
CA VAL A 159 16.53 7.05 -5.55
C VAL A 159 16.96 5.96 -4.57
N ILE A 160 16.33 5.97 -3.40
CA ILE A 160 16.35 4.87 -2.43
C ILE A 160 14.94 4.31 -2.34
N ASN A 161 14.78 3.02 -2.64
CA ASN A 161 13.47 2.41 -2.79
C ASN A 161 13.40 1.00 -2.21
N GLY A 162 12.41 0.75 -1.36
CA GLY A 162 12.19 -0.47 -0.63
C GLY A 162 10.81 -1.11 -0.87
N GLY A 163 10.74 -2.39 -0.54
CA GLY A 163 9.56 -3.22 -0.74
C GLY A 163 9.53 -4.41 0.22
N PHE A 164 8.46 -5.18 0.13
CA PHE A 164 8.20 -6.33 0.98
C PHE A 164 7.57 -7.46 0.19
N GLY A 165 7.62 -8.66 0.77
CA GLY A 165 6.63 -9.70 0.50
C GLY A 165 6.10 -10.30 1.80
N LEU A 166 4.83 -10.67 1.77
CA LEU A 166 4.08 -11.18 2.93
C LEU A 166 3.29 -12.41 2.52
N LEU A 167 3.65 -13.56 3.07
CA LEU A 167 2.97 -14.83 2.85
C LEU A 167 1.70 -14.93 3.70
N LEU A 168 0.59 -15.20 3.04
CA LEU A 168 -0.72 -15.53 3.61
C LEU A 168 -0.94 -17.03 3.44
N ASP A 169 -0.73 -17.77 4.53
CA ASP A 169 -0.77 -19.23 4.59
C ASP A 169 -2.04 -19.79 5.26
N GLY A 170 -2.98 -18.91 5.63
CA GLY A 170 -4.20 -19.26 6.36
C GLY A 170 -4.06 -19.28 7.88
N SER A 171 -2.87 -19.01 8.42
CA SER A 171 -2.65 -18.95 9.88
C SER A 171 -3.17 -17.65 10.49
N GLU A 172 -3.54 -17.69 11.77
CA GLU A 172 -3.88 -16.49 12.53
C GLU A 172 -2.67 -15.56 12.69
N ASP A 173 -1.45 -16.10 12.64
CA ASP A 173 -0.24 -15.30 12.69
C ASP A 173 -0.03 -14.53 11.38
N ALA A 174 -0.43 -15.06 10.23
CA ALA A 174 -0.45 -14.29 8.99
C ALA A 174 -1.46 -13.11 9.07
N ASP A 175 -2.63 -13.28 9.70
CA ASP A 175 -3.59 -12.17 9.91
C ASP A 175 -2.99 -11.05 10.77
N LYS A 176 -2.34 -11.42 11.89
CA LYS A 176 -1.71 -10.46 12.80
C LYS A 176 -0.59 -9.68 12.09
N ARG A 177 0.29 -10.40 11.36
CA ARG A 177 1.39 -9.81 10.59
C ARG A 177 0.87 -8.89 9.49
N ALA A 178 -0.15 -9.30 8.74
CA ALA A 178 -0.77 -8.48 7.70
C ALA A 178 -1.33 -7.16 8.25
N LYS A 179 -2.09 -7.21 9.35
CA LYS A 179 -2.63 -6.00 10.00
C LYS A 179 -1.54 -5.05 10.45
N LEU A 180 -0.52 -5.55 11.15
CA LEU A 180 0.57 -4.72 11.68
C LEU A 180 1.43 -4.12 10.56
N MET A 181 1.89 -4.95 9.63
CA MET A 181 2.79 -4.54 8.56
C MET A 181 2.11 -3.58 7.58
N LEU A 182 0.90 -3.89 7.08
CA LEU A 182 0.21 -3.03 6.11
C LEU A 182 -0.26 -1.70 6.73
N THR A 183 -0.51 -1.67 8.04
CA THR A 183 -0.76 -0.41 8.76
C THR A 183 0.48 0.48 8.71
N TRP A 184 1.66 -0.07 8.98
CA TRP A 184 2.92 0.68 8.95
C TRP A 184 3.32 1.07 7.52
N ASP A 185 3.34 0.12 6.59
CA ASP A 185 3.77 0.30 5.19
C ASP A 185 3.01 1.42 4.48
N VAL A 186 1.76 1.70 4.90
CA VAL A 186 0.99 2.84 4.39
C VAL A 186 1.12 4.06 5.29
N ALA A 187 0.92 3.94 6.61
CA ALA A 187 0.84 5.11 7.49
C ALA A 187 2.16 5.87 7.58
N ASN A 188 3.32 5.21 7.44
CA ASN A 188 4.64 5.85 7.46
C ASN A 188 4.76 6.97 6.42
N GLY A 189 4.55 6.65 5.15
CA GLY A 189 4.64 7.61 4.05
C GLY A 189 3.50 8.63 4.07
N VAL A 190 2.31 8.26 4.52
CA VAL A 190 1.22 9.23 4.72
C VAL A 190 1.59 10.25 5.79
N ALA A 191 2.15 9.82 6.93
CA ALA A 191 2.61 10.69 8.00
C ALA A 191 3.76 11.60 7.54
N ARG A 192 4.76 11.05 6.83
CA ARG A 192 5.85 11.85 6.25
C ARG A 192 5.31 12.89 5.28
N ARG A 193 4.46 12.50 4.32
CA ARG A 193 3.89 13.43 3.34
C ARG A 193 3.02 14.49 4.00
N SER A 194 2.28 14.14 5.05
CA SER A 194 1.57 15.11 5.90
C SER A 194 2.56 16.13 6.46
N TRP A 195 3.61 15.67 7.13
CA TRP A 195 4.65 16.52 7.72
C TRP A 195 5.25 17.49 6.70
N SER A 196 5.50 17.00 5.49
CA SER A 196 6.04 17.80 4.38
C SER A 196 5.03 18.71 3.66
N GLY A 197 3.90 19.04 4.32
CA GLY A 197 2.93 20.02 3.83
C GLY A 197 1.85 19.48 2.89
N ASN A 198 1.74 18.16 2.72
CA ASN A 198 0.69 17.62 1.84
C ASN A 198 -0.68 17.55 2.54
N GLN A 199 -1.65 18.34 2.07
CA GLN A 199 -3.00 18.39 2.64
C GLN A 199 -3.71 17.03 2.63
N ASN A 200 -3.65 16.29 1.51
CA ASN A 200 -4.27 14.96 1.44
C ASN A 200 -3.60 13.96 2.40
N GLY A 201 -2.29 14.06 2.59
CA GLY A 201 -1.54 13.30 3.59
C GLY A 201 -2.02 13.62 5.01
N ARG A 202 -2.19 14.91 5.32
CA ARG A 202 -2.70 15.39 6.62
C ARG A 202 -4.09 14.86 6.92
N ASP A 203 -5.03 15.01 6.00
CA ASP A 203 -6.40 14.55 6.21
C ASP A 203 -6.45 13.02 6.38
N THR A 204 -5.64 12.30 5.60
CA THR A 204 -5.55 10.84 5.69
C THR A 204 -4.95 10.40 7.01
N ILE A 205 -3.83 10.97 7.47
CA ILE A 205 -3.18 10.52 8.71
C ILE A 205 -4.01 10.85 9.95
N ILE A 206 -4.74 11.97 9.96
CA ILE A 206 -5.69 12.30 11.03
C ILE A 206 -6.79 11.24 11.12
N LYS A 207 -7.35 10.82 9.97
CA LYS A 207 -8.31 9.72 9.93
C LYS A 207 -7.68 8.39 10.37
N THR A 208 -6.45 8.09 9.95
CA THR A 208 -5.78 6.86 10.37
C THR A 208 -5.54 6.83 11.89
N MET A 209 -5.15 7.95 12.50
CA MET A 209 -4.98 8.05 13.96
C MET A 209 -6.28 7.82 14.74
N SER A 210 -7.45 8.18 14.19
CA SER A 210 -8.74 7.90 14.85
C SER A 210 -9.16 6.43 14.73
N LEU A 211 -8.67 5.71 13.71
CA LEU A 211 -9.01 4.31 13.45
C LEU A 211 -8.00 3.32 14.04
N VAL A 212 -6.76 3.73 14.27
CA VAL A 212 -5.67 2.86 14.75
C VAL A 212 -5.28 3.23 16.18
N PRO A 213 -5.73 2.47 17.19
CA PRO A 213 -5.36 2.72 18.58
C PRO A 213 -3.84 2.72 18.77
N GLY A 214 -3.34 3.72 19.50
CA GLY A 214 -1.91 3.86 19.80
C GLY A 214 -1.09 4.55 18.71
N LEU A 215 -1.64 4.78 17.51
CA LEU A 215 -0.98 5.60 16.49
C LEU A 215 -1.13 7.08 16.85
N LYS A 216 0.00 7.74 17.12
CA LYS A 216 0.08 9.19 17.30
C LYS A 216 1.25 9.71 16.47
N VAL A 217 0.96 10.65 15.59
CA VAL A 217 1.97 11.31 14.75
C VAL A 217 1.99 12.81 15.00
N THR A 218 3.10 13.46 14.69
CA THR A 218 3.20 14.92 14.69
C THR A 218 2.41 15.48 13.50
N VAL A 219 1.46 16.38 13.77
CA VAL A 219 0.72 17.11 12.74
C VAL A 219 1.38 18.48 12.56
N PRO A 220 1.83 18.84 11.34
CA PRO A 220 2.52 20.10 11.12
C PRO A 220 1.56 21.28 11.32
N GLN A 221 2.08 22.35 11.91
CA GLN A 221 1.39 23.64 11.96
C GLN A 221 1.83 24.46 10.75
N ILE A 222 0.87 24.85 9.91
CA ILE A 222 1.15 25.60 8.69
C ILE A 222 1.24 27.09 9.06
N VAL A 223 2.37 27.72 8.73
CA VAL A 223 2.57 29.16 8.92
C VAL A 223 1.77 29.94 7.89
N ASP A 224 1.23 31.09 8.30
CA ASP A 224 0.65 32.06 7.37
C ASP A 224 1.77 32.69 6.53
N GLU A 225 1.70 32.53 5.21
CA GLU A 225 2.71 33.06 4.28
C GLU A 225 2.82 34.59 4.36
N SER A 226 1.77 35.31 4.78
CA SER A 226 1.82 36.76 4.97
C SER A 226 2.84 37.19 6.03
N LEU A 227 3.12 36.34 7.02
CA LEU A 227 4.18 36.58 8.02
C LEU A 227 5.56 36.56 7.37
N LEU A 228 5.78 35.68 6.38
CA LEU A 228 7.05 35.60 5.66
C LEU A 228 7.31 36.83 4.79
N ASN A 229 6.27 37.42 4.21
CA ASN A 229 6.35 38.65 3.41
C ASN A 229 6.78 39.87 4.24
N THR A 230 6.82 39.77 5.57
CA THR A 230 7.27 40.85 6.47
C THR A 230 8.70 40.66 7.00
N LEU A 231 9.34 39.52 6.70
CA LEU A 231 10.66 39.15 7.23
C LEU A 231 11.82 39.45 6.28
N PHE A 232 11.53 39.68 5.00
CA PHE A 232 12.49 39.99 3.94
C PHE A 232 12.00 41.17 3.11
#